data_AF-A0A139JQB5-F1
#
_entry.id   AF-A0A139JQB5-F1
#
_cell.length_a   1.000
_cell.length_b   1.000
_cell.length_c   1.000
_cell.angle_alpha   90.00
_cell.angle_beta   90.00
_cell.angle_gamma   90.00
#
_symmetry.space_group_name_H-M   'P 1'
#
loop_
_entity.id
_entity.type
_entity.pdbx_description
1 polymer ?
#
loop_
_entity_poly.entity_id
_entity_poly.type
_entity_poly.pdbx_seq_one_letter_code
_entity_poly.pdbx_strand_id
1 'polypeptide(L)'
;MINFKNDIQNNLINNINSITEINVKIHVRYLKKENGIVKREWFLNNLFFIFNKKKYNFKEIIVIFNHIDEENPEFFLQPEQIIKIIKGKIINKNKQNILLIDQFQQLSEKERNKNINSS
;
A
#
# COMPACT_ATOMS: atom_id res chain seq x y z
N MET A 1 1.91 -0.50 25.98
CA MET A 1 1.96 0.57 24.97
C MET A 1 3.13 0.25 24.04
N ILE A 2 2.87 -0.35 22.88
CA ILE A 2 3.94 -0.88 22.01
C ILE A 2 4.38 0.25 21.07
N ASN A 3 5.64 0.62 21.18
CA ASN A 3 6.26 1.72 20.45
C ASN A 3 6.56 1.25 19.02
N PHE A 4 5.69 1.58 18.05
CA PHE A 4 5.73 1.07 16.67
C PHE A 4 6.98 1.49 15.84
N LYS A 5 7.88 2.31 16.39
CA LYS A 5 9.06 2.83 15.67
C LYS A 5 10.31 1.95 15.72
N ASN A 6 10.41 0.95 16.61
CA ASN A 6 11.70 0.28 16.87
C ASN A 6 11.85 -1.17 16.37
N ASP A 7 10.84 -1.80 15.78
CA ASP A 7 10.90 -3.22 15.38
C ASP A 7 11.20 -3.47 13.89
N ILE A 8 11.77 -2.50 13.17
CA ILE A 8 12.02 -2.63 11.71
C ILE A 8 13.44 -3.15 11.40
N GLN A 9 14.34 -3.30 12.38
CA GLN A 9 15.75 -3.56 12.05
C GLN A 9 16.18 -5.02 11.85
N ASN A 10 15.39 -6.04 12.18
CA ASN A 10 15.90 -7.42 12.07
C ASN A 10 14.92 -8.35 11.34
N ASN A 11 15.03 -8.37 10.00
CA ASN A 11 15.08 -9.60 9.18
C ASN A 11 15.15 -9.25 7.67
N LEU A 12 16.36 -9.32 7.13
CA LEU A 12 16.67 -9.27 5.70
C LEU A 12 16.19 -10.56 5.01
N ILE A 13 14.98 -10.56 4.46
CA ILE A 13 14.60 -11.51 3.41
C ILE A 13 13.80 -10.75 2.33
N ASN A 14 14.45 -10.56 1.17
CA ASN A 14 13.90 -10.12 -0.12
C ASN A 14 13.29 -8.71 -0.19
N ASN A 15 14.14 -7.69 -0.06
CA ASN A 15 13.77 -6.33 -0.44
C ASN A 15 13.62 -6.23 -1.98
N ILE A 16 12.39 -6.26 -2.50
CA ILE A 16 12.12 -5.64 -3.80
C ILE A 16 12.27 -4.13 -3.54
N ASN A 17 13.43 -3.60 -3.90
CA ASN A 17 13.96 -2.35 -3.33
C ASN A 17 13.20 -1.08 -3.73
N SER A 18 12.32 -1.12 -4.73
CA SER A 18 11.53 0.05 -5.10
C SER A 18 10.39 -0.33 -6.03
N ILE A 19 9.15 -0.11 -5.58
CA ILE A 19 7.99 0.01 -6.46
C ILE A 19 7.82 1.49 -6.78
N THR A 20 7.83 1.81 -8.06
CA THR A 20 7.73 3.18 -8.56
C THR A 20 6.83 3.20 -9.79
N GLU A 21 6.15 4.32 -10.01
CA GLU A 21 5.37 4.60 -11.22
C GLU A 21 4.20 3.63 -11.46
N ILE A 22 3.55 3.13 -10.40
CA ILE A 22 2.41 2.20 -10.51
C ILE A 22 1.11 2.87 -10.08
N ASN A 23 0.12 2.85 -10.97
CA ASN A 23 -1.23 3.26 -10.64
C ASN A 23 -1.96 2.11 -9.94
N VAL A 24 -2.47 2.36 -8.75
CA VAL A 24 -3.16 1.36 -7.93
C VAL A 24 -4.44 1.94 -7.36
N LYS A 25 -5.45 1.08 -7.24
CA LYS A 25 -6.69 1.41 -6.55
C LYS A 25 -6.59 0.95 -5.10
N ILE A 26 -6.71 1.89 -4.17
CA ILE A 26 -6.62 1.60 -2.74
C ILE A 26 -7.99 1.16 -2.21
N HIS A 27 -7.99 0.10 -1.41
CA HIS A 27 -9.16 -0.39 -0.70
C HIS A 27 -8.97 -0.26 0.80
N VAL A 28 -10.08 -0.19 1.54
CA VAL A 28 -10.08 -0.15 3.00
C VAL A 28 -10.94 -1.27 3.56
N ARG A 29 -10.50 -1.90 4.65
CA ARG A 29 -11.33 -2.79 5.46
C ARG A 29 -11.19 -2.45 6.94
N TYR A 30 -12.23 -2.77 7.71
CA TYR A 30 -12.27 -2.53 9.14
C TYR A 30 -12.25 -3.88 9.86
N LEU A 31 -11.17 -4.12 10.61
CA LEU A 31 -10.97 -5.36 11.36
C LEU A 31 -11.34 -5.14 12.82
N LYS A 32 -12.30 -5.92 13.31
CA LYS A 32 -12.66 -5.92 14.74
C LYS A 32 -11.68 -6.81 15.50
N LYS A 33 -10.96 -6.24 16.46
CA LYS A 33 -10.10 -6.99 17.38
C LYS A 33 -10.91 -7.55 18.55
N GLU A 34 -10.38 -8.57 19.21
CA GLU A 34 -11.00 -9.24 20.37
C GLU A 34 -11.32 -8.27 21.52
N ASN A 35 -10.53 -7.20 21.68
CA ASN A 35 -10.75 -6.14 22.66
C ASN A 35 -11.78 -5.07 22.22
N GLY A 36 -12.53 -5.32 21.14
CA GLY A 36 -13.53 -4.40 20.61
C GLY A 36 -12.97 -3.24 19.79
N ILE A 37 -11.64 -3.08 19.71
CA ILE A 37 -11.01 -2.02 18.91
C ILE A 37 -11.18 -2.33 17.43
N VAL A 38 -11.72 -1.38 16.67
CA VAL A 38 -11.79 -1.44 15.21
C VAL A 38 -10.50 -0.85 14.64
N LYS A 39 -9.73 -1.67 13.92
CA LYS A 39 -8.55 -1.23 13.19
C LYS A 39 -8.88 -1.05 11.71
N ARG A 40 -8.63 0.14 11.17
CA ARG A 40 -8.65 0.39 9.73
C ARG A 40 -7.39 -0.20 9.09
N GLU A 41 -7.56 -0.90 7.96
CA GLU A 41 -6.47 -1.48 7.19
C GLU A 41 -6.64 -1.14 5.71
N TRP A 42 -5.60 -0.56 5.13
CA TRP A 42 -5.52 -0.29 3.70
C TRP A 42 -4.90 -1.49 2.99
N PHE A 43 -5.40 -1.80 1.80
CA PHE A 43 -4.88 -2.90 1.01
C PHE A 43 -5.07 -2.66 -0.49
N LEU A 44 -4.34 -3.41 -1.30
CA LEU A 44 -4.52 -3.51 -2.75
C LEU A 44 -4.97 -4.91 -3.11
N ASN A 45 -5.82 -4.98 -4.12
CA ASN A 45 -6.14 -6.22 -4.81
C ASN A 45 -5.33 -6.33 -6.09
N ASN A 46 -4.79 -7.52 -6.35
CA ASN A 46 -4.11 -7.88 -7.61
C ASN A 46 -3.01 -6.89 -8.02
N LEU A 47 -2.05 -6.61 -7.12
CA LEU A 47 -0.89 -5.80 -7.46
C LEU A 47 0.04 -6.60 -8.38
N PHE A 48 0.12 -6.18 -9.64
CA PHE A 48 1.01 -6.71 -10.66
C PHE A 48 2.10 -5.71 -11.05
N PHE A 49 3.35 -6.16 -11.13
CA PHE A 49 4.44 -5.34 -11.63
C PHE A 49 5.60 -6.18 -12.16
N ILE A 50 6.47 -5.53 -12.93
CA ILE A 50 7.69 -6.13 -13.48
C ILE A 50 8.89 -5.45 -12.82
N PHE A 51 9.76 -6.25 -12.22
CA PHE A 51 11.01 -5.77 -11.63
C PHE A 51 12.15 -6.73 -12.01
N ASN A 52 13.25 -6.20 -12.53
CA ASN A 52 14.40 -6.98 -13.01
C ASN A 52 13.99 -8.14 -13.95
N LYS A 53 13.13 -7.85 -14.93
CA LYS A 53 12.58 -8.83 -15.90
C LYS A 53 11.76 -9.98 -15.28
N LYS A 54 11.46 -9.93 -13.98
CA LYS A 54 10.57 -10.87 -13.29
C LYS A 54 9.21 -10.24 -13.09
N LYS A 55 8.16 -11.03 -13.31
CA LYS A 55 6.77 -10.66 -13.04
C LYS A 55 6.45 -10.99 -11.59
N TYR A 56 5.85 -10.05 -10.89
CA TYR A 56 5.33 -10.21 -9.54
C TYR A 56 3.82 -9.99 -9.56
N ASN A 57 3.10 -10.86 -8.87
CA ASN A 57 1.65 -10.75 -8.73
C ASN A 57 1.27 -11.06 -7.28
N PHE A 58 0.66 -10.07 -6.61
CA PHE A 58 0.13 -10.21 -5.27
C PHE A 58 -1.39 -10.09 -5.33
N LYS A 59 -2.08 -11.20 -5.06
CA LYS A 59 -3.56 -11.22 -5.00
C LYS A 59 -4.09 -10.20 -3.99
N GLU A 60 -3.45 -10.10 -2.84
CA GLU A 60 -3.70 -9.08 -1.82
C GLU A 60 -2.36 -8.64 -1.24
N ILE A 61 -2.21 -7.34 -0.97
CA ILE A 61 -1.06 -6.77 -0.25
C ILE A 61 -1.54 -5.65 0.67
N ILE A 62 -1.10 -5.69 1.93
CA ILE A 62 -1.45 -4.66 2.93
C ILE A 62 -0.65 -3.41 2.61
N VAL A 63 -1.27 -2.24 2.71
CA VAL A 63 -0.64 -0.94 2.45
C VAL A 63 -0.47 -0.18 3.75
N ILE A 64 0.73 0.36 3.93
CA ILE A 64 1.03 1.30 5.02
C ILE A 64 1.63 2.54 4.39
N PHE A 65 1.09 3.70 4.73
CA PHE A 65 1.62 4.98 4.28
C PHE A 65 2.51 5.58 5.36
N ASN A 66 3.80 5.76 5.06
CA ASN A 66 4.77 6.21 6.07
C ASN A 66 4.60 7.68 6.49
N HIS A 67 3.92 8.50 5.67
CA HIS A 67 3.82 9.95 5.85
C HIS A 67 2.39 10.44 6.11
N ILE A 68 1.44 9.53 6.27
CA ILE A 68 0.06 9.91 6.57
C ILE A 68 -0.17 9.71 8.06
N ASP A 69 -0.78 10.71 8.69
CA ASP A 69 -1.23 10.62 10.07
C ASP A 69 -2.26 9.49 10.22
N GLU A 70 -2.01 8.53 11.11
CA GLU A 70 -2.93 7.42 11.37
C GLU A 70 -4.28 7.91 11.92
N GLU A 71 -4.31 9.07 12.58
CA GLU A 71 -5.51 9.65 13.16
C GLU A 71 -6.43 10.25 12.09
N ASN A 72 -5.90 10.84 11.02
CA ASN A 72 -6.68 11.55 9.99
C ASN A 72 -6.25 11.25 8.54
N PRO A 73 -6.16 9.98 8.10
CA PRO A 73 -5.73 9.66 6.74
C PRO A 73 -6.79 9.98 5.68
N GLU A 74 -8.05 10.21 6.07
CA GLU A 74 -9.14 10.54 5.13
C GLU A 74 -8.97 11.90 4.44
N PHE A 75 -8.19 12.80 5.04
CA PHE A 75 -7.74 14.02 4.37
C PHE A 75 -6.85 13.75 3.17
N PHE A 76 -6.16 12.60 3.16
CA PHE A 76 -5.14 12.26 2.18
C PHE A 76 -5.53 11.08 1.28
N LEU A 77 -6.46 10.22 1.73
CA LEU A 77 -6.90 9.04 1.02
C LEU A 77 -8.37 8.72 1.28
N GLN A 78 -9.11 8.60 0.19
CA GLN A 78 -10.46 8.07 0.18
C GLN A 78 -10.46 6.59 -0.22
N PRO A 79 -11.39 5.78 0.31
CA PRO A 79 -11.63 4.43 -0.19
C PRO A 79 -11.87 4.44 -1.70
N GLU A 80 -11.41 3.39 -2.39
CA GLU A 80 -11.52 3.24 -3.84
C GLU A 80 -10.77 4.28 -4.68
N GLN A 81 -9.99 5.17 -4.04
CA GLN A 81 -9.19 6.16 -4.72
C GLN A 81 -8.05 5.50 -5.51
N ILE A 82 -7.84 5.98 -6.74
CA ILE A 82 -6.68 5.61 -7.53
C ILE A 82 -5.54 6.57 -7.21
N ILE A 83 -4.40 6.01 -6.82
CA ILE A 83 -3.16 6.74 -6.58
C ILE A 83 -2.07 6.21 -7.51
N LYS A 84 -1.10 7.05 -7.82
CA LYS A 84 0.16 6.64 -8.42
C LYS A 84 1.21 6.52 -7.32
N ILE A 85 1.72 5.32 -7.11
CA ILE A 85 2.86 5.09 -6.21
C ILE A 85 4.10 5.64 -6.89
N ILE A 86 4.69 6.69 -6.32
CA ILE A 86 5.95 7.26 -6.80
C ILE A 86 7.11 6.49 -6.18
N LYS A 87 7.00 6.15 -4.89
CA LYS A 87 8.00 5.41 -4.15
C LYS A 87 7.36 4.52 -3.09
N GLY A 88 7.66 3.23 -3.15
CA GLY A 88 7.30 2.28 -2.11
C GLY A 88 8.23 1.08 -2.06
N LYS A 89 8.08 0.28 -1.01
CA LYS A 89 8.89 -0.90 -0.73
C LYS A 89 8.00 -2.04 -0.29
N ILE A 90 8.22 -3.23 -0.86
CA ILE A 90 7.58 -4.45 -0.35
C ILE A 90 8.47 -5.06 0.74
N ILE A 91 7.83 -5.40 1.87
CA ILE A 91 8.42 -6.21 2.92
C ILE A 91 7.53 -7.44 3.15
N ASN A 92 8.15 -8.57 3.52
CA ASN A 92 7.43 -9.72 4.02
C ASN A 92 7.55 -9.76 5.54
N LYS A 93 6.42 -9.72 6.25
CA LYS A 93 6.38 -9.79 7.72
C LYS A 93 5.30 -10.78 8.13
N ASN A 94 5.64 -11.74 8.99
CA ASN A 94 4.69 -12.71 9.54
C ASN A 94 3.82 -13.43 8.47
N LYS A 95 4.43 -13.82 7.33
CA LYS A 95 3.75 -14.43 6.17
C LYS A 95 2.77 -13.51 5.43
N GLN A 96 2.78 -12.22 5.72
CA GLN A 96 2.02 -11.21 4.99
C GLN A 96 2.96 -10.34 4.16
N ASN A 97 2.54 -10.02 2.93
CA ASN A 97 3.21 -9.02 2.12
C ASN A 97 2.66 -7.65 2.50
N ILE A 98 3.55 -6.69 2.74
CA ILE A 98 3.21 -5.33 3.10
C ILE A 98 3.93 -4.40 2.13
N LEU A 99 3.18 -3.48 1.54
CA LEU A 99 3.66 -2.38 0.74
C LEU A 99 3.74 -1.13 1.61
N LEU A 100 4.96 -0.70 1.90
CA LEU A 100 5.22 0.61 2.50
C LEU A 100 5.24 1.65 1.38
N ILE A 101 4.40 2.68 1.47
CA ILE A 101 4.37 3.79 0.52
C ILE A 101 5.01 5.01 1.19
N ASP A 102 6.14 5.44 0.61
CA ASP A 102 6.86 6.65 1.02
C ASP A 102 6.33 7.88 0.27
N GLN A 103 5.98 7.71 -1.01
CA GLN A 103 5.50 8.81 -1.83
C GLN A 103 4.45 8.32 -2.82
N PHE A 104 3.36 9.07 -2.91
CA PHE A 104 2.31 8.84 -3.89
C PHE A 104 1.75 10.16 -4.40
N GLN A 105 1.11 10.10 -5.56
CA GLN A 105 0.35 11.19 -6.14
C GLN A 105 -1.11 10.75 -6.26
N GLN A 106 -2.03 11.62 -5.87
CA GLN A 106 -3.45 11.42 -6.14
C GLN A 106 -3.73 11.69 -7.62
N LEU A 107 -4.40 10.76 -8.31
CA LEU A 107 -4.80 10.99 -9.69
C LEU A 107 -6.12 11.74 -9.76
N SER A 108 -6.12 12.81 -10.55
CA SER A 108 -7.30 13.62 -10.86
C SER A 108 -8.33 12.81 -11.68
N GLU A 109 -9.59 13.25 -11.69
CA GLU A 109 -10.66 12.59 -12.47
C GLU A 109 -10.30 12.43 -13.96
N LYS A 110 -9.61 13.41 -14.54
CA LYS A 110 -9.15 13.38 -15.95
C LYS A 110 -8.11 12.28 -16.20
N GLU A 111 -7.23 12.01 -15.23
CA GLU A 111 -6.20 10.97 -15.33
C GLU A 111 -6.76 9.57 -15.10
N ARG A 112 -7.85 9.45 -14.32
CA ARG A 112 -8.58 8.18 -14.13
C ARG A 112 -9.17 7.68 -15.45
N ASN A 113 -9.79 8.56 -16.24
CA ASN A 113 -10.49 8.19 -17.48
C ASN A 113 -9.54 7.76 -18.62
N LYS A 114 -8.31 8.28 -18.67
CA LYS A 114 -7.33 7.87 -19.69
C LYS A 114 -6.85 6.42 -19.52
N ASN A 115 -6.79 5.92 -18.28
CA ASN A 115 -6.31 4.57 -17.99
C ASN A 115 -7.39 3.48 -18.12
N ILE A 116 -8.68 3.84 -18.11
CA ILE A 116 -9.78 2.90 -18.35
C ILE A 116 -9.91 2.58 -19.86
N ASN A 117 -9.57 3.53 -20.74
CA ASN A 117 -9.71 3.38 -22.19
C ASN A 117 -8.44 2.85 -22.89
N SER A 118 -7.44 2.40 -22.14
CA SER A 118 -6.17 1.86 -22.68
C SER A 118 -6.04 0.33 -22.48
N SER A 119 -7.16 -0.36 -22.20
CA SER A 119 -7.25 -1.83 -22.11
C SER A 119 -7.89 -2.42 -23.36
#